data_AF-A0A3M1SWQ4-F1
#
_entry.id   AF-A0A3M1SWQ4-F1
#
_cell.length_a   1.000
_cell.length_b   1.000
_cell.length_c   1.000
_cell.angle_alpha   90.00
_cell.angle_beta   90.00
_cell.angle_gamma   90.00
#
_symmetry.space_group_name_H-M   'P 1'
#
loop_
_entity.id
_entity.type
_entity.pdbx_description
1 polymer ?
#
loop_
_entity_poly.entity_id
_entity_poly.type
_entity_poly.pdbx_seq_one_letter_code
_entity_poly.pdbx_strand_id
1 'polypeptide(L)'
;MNPFRHPLLTGATVAGLFALALNSFTPAAADDCSRAPDVAPPTRGDDGAPRCQKPVAAEQSPRIDVVFVVDTTGSMGGLIEGAKRKVWSIANEILSGRPRPRVSVGLIAYRDRGDAYVTQVTPLTEDLDAIYARLQGFRAEGGGDGPEHVNRGLHDAFSAIRWNEDSQLKLVYLVGDAPAHRDYDQEIDYARIVPEARQRGIVVNAVLCGNSGAARRQFVEISRLGGGEFFQIAQDGGMTAVATPYDERLRRLARELEETRVVYGSRAERKKAAERRAEVLEMDGEAAAARASAVSKMAPSAPAAGGSKDLVAAFEEGRLDEVREAELPEPLQGLSESERKAKLAALAARRKAVERELAELAKKRDEYQRAHAPRDGFDARVLDALKRRAQAAGIHYER
;
A
#
# COMPACT_ATOMS: atom_id res chain seq x y z
N MET A 1 7.62 62.97 31.78
CA MET A 1 7.22 63.68 30.54
C MET A 1 6.13 62.87 29.86
N ASN A 2 4.90 63.34 29.96
CA ASN A 2 3.73 63.01 29.11
C ASN A 2 3.58 64.21 28.14
N PRO A 3 2.93 64.15 26.95
CA PRO A 3 1.55 63.64 26.74
C PRO A 3 1.37 62.88 25.39
N PHE A 4 0.33 62.08 25.13
CA PHE A 4 -0.99 62.44 24.56
C PHE A 4 -1.77 61.11 24.41
N ARG A 5 -2.84 60.86 25.19
CA ARG A 5 -4.28 61.11 24.91
C ARG A 5 -4.89 60.36 23.70
N HIS A 6 -5.79 59.42 24.05
CA HIS A 6 -6.87 58.82 23.24
C HIS A 6 -7.87 59.85 22.70
N PRO A 7 -8.73 59.44 21.75
CA PRO A 7 -10.15 59.32 22.11
C PRO A 7 -10.86 58.05 21.58
N LEU A 8 -11.91 57.68 22.34
CA LEU A 8 -12.99 56.74 22.03
C LEU A 8 -14.09 57.44 21.22
N LEU A 9 -14.73 56.75 20.26
CA LEU A 9 -16.13 57.01 19.86
C LEU A 9 -16.80 55.72 19.33
N THR A 10 -17.84 55.27 20.06
CA THR A 10 -19.19 54.84 19.61
C THR A 10 -19.31 54.14 18.24
N GLY A 11 -19.85 52.92 18.10
CA GLY A 11 -21.14 52.45 18.58
C GLY A 11 -22.17 52.47 17.45
N ALA A 12 -22.49 51.31 16.84
CA ALA A 12 -23.71 51.08 16.06
C ALA A 12 -23.91 49.58 15.79
N THR A 13 -24.75 48.97 16.62
CA THR A 13 -25.50 47.74 16.36
C THR A 13 -26.50 47.96 15.22
N VAL A 14 -26.53 47.08 14.22
CA VAL A 14 -27.70 46.90 13.38
C VAL A 14 -28.04 45.41 13.35
N ALA A 15 -29.12 45.11 14.06
CA ALA A 15 -29.88 43.87 13.96
C ALA A 15 -30.65 43.87 12.63
N GLY A 16 -30.54 42.78 11.88
CA GLY A 16 -31.38 42.47 10.73
C GLY A 16 -32.11 41.15 10.98
N LEU A 17 -33.35 41.25 11.45
CA LEU A 17 -34.35 40.19 11.34
C LEU A 17 -34.55 39.84 9.86
N PHE A 18 -34.63 38.56 9.51
CA PHE A 18 -35.68 38.10 8.60
C PHE A 18 -36.04 36.64 8.88
N ALA A 19 -37.35 36.40 8.80
CA ALA A 19 -38.08 35.31 9.38
C ALA A 19 -38.33 34.15 8.41
N LEU A 20 -38.67 32.99 9.00
CA LEU A 20 -39.56 31.92 8.54
C LEU A 20 -39.52 31.46 7.06
N ALA A 21 -39.19 30.19 6.87
CA ALA A 21 -40.15 29.20 6.36
C ALA A 21 -39.60 27.78 6.51
N LEU A 22 -40.19 27.02 7.44
CA LEU A 22 -40.09 25.57 7.54
C LEU A 22 -41.01 24.98 6.48
N ASN A 23 -40.49 24.15 5.58
CA ASN A 23 -41.31 23.20 4.82
C ASN A 23 -40.91 21.78 5.20
N SER A 24 -41.65 21.27 6.18
CA SER A 24 -41.79 19.85 6.48
C SER A 24 -42.67 19.21 5.41
N PHE A 25 -42.17 18.17 4.73
CA PHE A 25 -42.97 17.27 3.90
C PHE A 25 -42.71 15.83 4.33
N THR A 26 -43.71 15.22 4.96
CA THR A 26 -43.94 13.78 5.11
C THR A 26 -45.47 13.55 4.95
N PRO A 27 -45.97 12.31 4.91
CA PRO A 27 -46.13 11.48 3.71
C PRO A 27 -47.62 11.11 3.45
N ALA A 28 -47.93 10.47 2.32
CA ALA A 28 -49.20 9.75 2.08
C ALA A 28 -48.86 8.45 1.33
N ALA A 29 -49.01 7.25 1.91
CA ALA A 29 -50.24 6.45 2.08
C ALA A 29 -50.97 6.27 0.74
N ALA A 30 -50.81 5.14 0.03
CA ALA A 30 -51.46 3.83 0.24
C ALA A 30 -52.93 3.82 -0.24
N ASP A 31 -53.19 3.06 -1.31
CA ASP A 31 -54.47 2.48 -1.74
C ASP A 31 -54.12 1.54 -2.92
N ASP A 32 -54.74 0.40 -3.19
CA ASP A 32 -55.49 -0.62 -2.45
C ASP A 32 -55.57 -1.79 -3.46
N CYS A 33 -55.58 -3.01 -2.95
CA CYS A 33 -55.80 -4.23 -3.73
C CYS A 33 -57.21 -4.25 -4.34
N SER A 34 -57.37 -4.81 -5.55
CA SER A 34 -58.32 -5.92 -5.72
C SER A 34 -58.34 -6.53 -7.13
N ARG A 35 -58.53 -7.85 -7.11
CA ARG A 35 -59.30 -8.68 -8.05
C ARG A 35 -58.55 -9.44 -9.16
N ALA A 36 -58.20 -10.68 -8.84
CA ALA A 36 -58.31 -11.81 -9.76
C ALA A 36 -59.78 -12.33 -9.78
N PRO A 37 -60.21 -13.07 -10.82
CA PRO A 37 -60.09 -14.53 -10.75
C PRO A 37 -59.78 -15.26 -12.08
N ASP A 38 -58.85 -16.21 -11.96
CA ASP A 38 -58.93 -17.66 -12.27
C ASP A 38 -59.17 -18.28 -13.68
N VAL A 39 -58.44 -19.41 -13.88
CA VAL A 39 -58.63 -20.58 -14.78
C VAL A 39 -57.79 -20.75 -16.09
N ALA A 40 -56.69 -21.52 -15.93
CA ALA A 40 -56.14 -22.66 -16.71
C ALA A 40 -55.26 -22.53 -18.01
N PRO A 41 -54.30 -23.49 -18.26
CA PRO A 41 -53.12 -23.37 -19.16
C PRO A 41 -53.18 -24.35 -20.37
N PRO A 42 -52.08 -24.71 -21.09
CA PRO A 42 -50.87 -24.00 -21.56
C PRO A 42 -50.73 -24.06 -23.11
N THR A 43 -49.91 -23.19 -23.73
CA THR A 43 -49.30 -23.48 -25.04
C THR A 43 -47.86 -22.99 -25.15
N ARG A 44 -46.99 -23.90 -25.61
CA ARG A 44 -45.58 -23.72 -25.97
C ARG A 44 -45.41 -22.69 -27.08
N GLY A 45 -44.27 -21.98 -27.07
CA GLY A 45 -43.75 -21.27 -28.25
C GLY A 45 -42.67 -20.26 -27.85
N ASP A 46 -41.52 -20.39 -28.50
CA ASP A 46 -40.29 -19.60 -28.43
C ASP A 46 -40.43 -18.07 -28.25
N ASP A 47 -39.49 -17.46 -27.54
CA ASP A 47 -38.46 -16.63 -28.20
C ASP A 47 -37.49 -16.03 -27.16
N GLY A 48 -36.22 -16.40 -27.31
CA GLY A 48 -35.11 -15.95 -26.48
C GLY A 48 -34.84 -14.46 -26.65
N ALA A 49 -35.44 -13.64 -25.78
CA ALA A 49 -34.95 -12.29 -25.52
C ALA A 49 -33.78 -12.36 -24.51
N PRO A 50 -32.60 -11.77 -24.80
CA PRO A 50 -31.55 -11.67 -23.80
C PRO A 50 -32.08 -10.77 -22.68
N ARG A 51 -32.42 -11.39 -21.53
CA ARG A 51 -32.71 -10.65 -20.30
C ARG A 51 -31.49 -9.78 -20.02
N CYS A 52 -31.71 -8.48 -20.07
CA CYS A 52 -30.76 -7.46 -19.67
C CYS A 52 -30.35 -7.75 -18.22
N GLN A 53 -29.23 -8.45 -18.07
CA GLN A 53 -28.61 -8.66 -16.77
C GLN A 53 -28.06 -7.29 -16.38
N LYS A 54 -28.67 -6.68 -15.36
CA LYS A 54 -28.03 -5.57 -14.63
C LYS A 54 -26.58 -5.99 -14.34
N PRO A 55 -25.57 -5.13 -14.60
CA PRO A 55 -24.21 -5.46 -14.27
C PRO A 55 -24.15 -5.84 -12.80
N VAL A 56 -23.76 -7.09 -12.53
CA VAL A 56 -23.39 -7.56 -11.20
C VAL A 56 -22.36 -6.56 -10.71
N ALA A 57 -22.66 -5.89 -9.59
CA ALA A 57 -21.75 -4.95 -8.97
C ALA A 57 -20.37 -5.62 -8.89
N ALA A 58 -19.36 -5.00 -9.52
CA ALA A 58 -17.99 -5.48 -9.47
C ALA A 58 -17.66 -5.76 -7.99
N GLU A 59 -17.30 -7.00 -7.66
CA GLU A 59 -16.85 -7.38 -6.32
C GLU A 59 -15.80 -6.36 -5.89
N GLN A 60 -16.13 -5.53 -4.88
CA GLN A 60 -15.20 -4.52 -4.41
C GLN A 60 -14.01 -5.24 -3.81
N SER A 61 -12.87 -5.18 -4.51
CA SER A 61 -11.62 -5.78 -4.06
C SER A 61 -11.30 -5.30 -2.65
N PRO A 62 -11.05 -6.21 -1.70
CA PRO A 62 -10.97 -5.83 -0.30
C PRO A 62 -9.77 -4.91 -0.05
N ARG A 63 -9.94 -3.85 0.75
CA ARG A 63 -8.87 -2.86 1.00
C ARG A 63 -8.12 -3.18 2.29
N ILE A 64 -6.79 -3.16 2.20
CA ILE A 64 -5.88 -3.35 3.33
C ILE A 64 -4.90 -2.18 3.37
N ASP A 65 -4.78 -1.53 4.53
CA ASP A 65 -3.74 -0.56 4.81
C ASP A 65 -2.69 -1.15 5.73
N VAL A 66 -1.42 -0.96 5.38
CA VAL A 66 -0.27 -1.46 6.13
C VAL A 66 0.74 -0.34 6.33
N VAL A 67 1.19 -0.14 7.57
CA VAL A 67 2.27 0.80 7.87
C VAL A 67 3.40 0.06 8.56
N PHE A 68 4.61 0.17 8.00
CA PHE A 68 5.82 -0.34 8.62
C PHE A 68 6.54 0.78 9.36
N VAL A 69 6.71 0.62 10.66
CA VAL A 69 7.47 1.53 11.53
C VAL A 69 8.84 0.89 11.73
N VAL A 70 9.86 1.42 11.06
CA VAL A 70 11.17 0.79 10.91
C VAL A 70 12.22 1.59 11.64
N ASP A 71 12.95 0.89 12.50
CA ASP A 71 14.14 1.39 13.16
C ASP A 71 15.28 1.58 12.15
N THR A 72 15.89 2.75 12.17
CA THR A 72 16.99 3.11 11.29
C THR A 72 18.19 3.66 12.03
N THR A 73 18.33 3.34 13.33
CA THR A 73 19.49 3.73 14.12
C THR A 73 20.71 2.87 13.82
N GLY A 74 21.88 3.27 14.32
CA GLY A 74 23.14 2.59 14.06
C GLY A 74 23.16 1.11 14.50
N SER A 75 22.42 0.73 15.55
CA SER A 75 22.36 -0.66 16.05
C SER A 75 21.74 -1.61 15.02
N MET A 76 20.83 -1.09 14.19
CA MET A 76 20.23 -1.81 13.08
C MET A 76 21.22 -2.11 11.94
N GLY A 77 22.48 -1.68 11.99
CA GLY A 77 23.48 -1.85 10.92
C GLY A 77 23.45 -3.21 10.21
N GLY A 78 23.86 -4.28 10.91
CA GLY A 78 23.85 -5.64 10.35
C GLY A 78 22.46 -6.25 10.15
N LEU A 79 21.43 -5.61 10.70
CA LEU A 79 20.06 -6.11 10.78
C LEU A 79 19.13 -5.50 9.71
N ILE A 80 19.44 -4.29 9.24
CA ILE A 80 18.52 -3.45 8.46
C ILE A 80 18.21 -4.08 7.12
N GLU A 81 19.18 -4.73 6.47
CA GLU A 81 18.94 -5.44 5.22
C GLU A 81 18.01 -6.65 5.42
N GLY A 82 18.15 -7.35 6.54
CA GLY A 82 17.22 -8.41 6.94
C GLY A 82 15.81 -7.86 7.20
N ALA A 83 15.71 -6.73 7.93
CA ALA A 83 14.46 -6.05 8.21
C ALA A 83 13.76 -5.59 6.92
N LYS A 84 14.48 -4.97 5.98
CA LYS A 84 13.95 -4.56 4.66
C LYS A 84 13.38 -5.75 3.90
N ARG A 85 14.12 -6.87 3.83
CA ARG A 85 13.64 -8.11 3.20
C ARG A 85 12.36 -8.62 3.87
N LYS A 86 12.26 -8.55 5.19
CA LYS A 86 11.08 -9.02 5.95
C LYS A 86 9.86 -8.12 5.77
N VAL A 87 10.05 -6.80 5.79
CA VAL A 87 9.00 -5.82 5.43
C VAL A 87 8.45 -6.12 4.04
N TRP A 88 9.34 -6.37 3.07
CA TRP A 88 8.94 -6.71 1.70
C TRP A 88 8.22 -8.06 1.61
N SER A 89 8.70 -9.08 2.32
CA SER A 89 8.03 -10.39 2.42
C SER A 89 6.60 -10.25 2.94
N ILE A 90 6.41 -9.53 4.06
CA ILE A 90 5.07 -9.28 4.63
C ILE A 90 4.16 -8.59 3.62
N ALA A 91 4.65 -7.54 2.94
CA ALA A 91 3.85 -6.84 1.94
C ALA A 91 3.40 -7.77 0.79
N ASN A 92 4.29 -8.65 0.32
CA ASN A 92 3.99 -9.64 -0.70
C ASN A 92 2.99 -10.71 -0.25
N GLU A 93 3.10 -11.17 0.99
CA GLU A 93 2.14 -12.10 1.56
C GLU A 93 0.74 -11.47 1.60
N ILE A 94 0.64 -10.21 2.03
CA ILE A 94 -0.64 -9.49 2.08
C ILE A 94 -1.28 -9.37 0.69
N LEU A 95 -0.48 -9.12 -0.36
CA LEU A 95 -0.94 -9.03 -1.75
C LEU A 95 -1.44 -10.36 -2.34
N SER A 96 -1.01 -11.50 -1.78
CA SER A 96 -1.36 -12.83 -2.29
C SER A 96 -2.80 -13.27 -1.98
N GLY A 97 -3.52 -12.49 -1.18
CA GLY A 97 -4.89 -12.80 -0.73
C GLY A 97 -5.91 -12.93 -1.86
N ARG A 98 -6.99 -13.67 -1.60
CA ARG A 98 -8.11 -13.96 -2.52
C ARG A 98 -9.46 -13.72 -1.83
N PRO A 99 -10.41 -12.95 -2.40
CA PRO A 99 -10.28 -12.12 -3.60
C PRO A 99 -9.16 -11.11 -3.43
N ARG A 100 -8.61 -10.67 -4.56
CA ARG A 100 -7.35 -9.94 -4.58
C ARG A 100 -7.46 -8.58 -3.89
N PRO A 101 -6.67 -8.29 -2.84
CA PRO A 101 -6.83 -7.05 -2.09
C PRO A 101 -6.18 -5.85 -2.79
N ARG A 102 -6.76 -4.67 -2.58
CA ARG A 102 -6.10 -3.38 -2.81
C ARG A 102 -5.27 -3.05 -1.58
N VAL A 103 -3.96 -3.01 -1.73
CA VAL A 103 -3.04 -2.80 -0.61
C VAL A 103 -2.42 -1.41 -0.72
N SER A 104 -2.60 -0.58 0.32
CA SER A 104 -1.86 0.67 0.48
C SER A 104 -0.79 0.48 1.55
N VAL A 105 0.45 0.83 1.22
CA VAL A 105 1.59 0.69 2.13
C VAL A 105 2.14 2.06 2.51
N GLY A 106 2.44 2.25 3.78
CA GLY A 106 3.13 3.41 4.34
C GLY A 106 4.40 2.98 5.07
N LEU A 107 5.36 3.88 5.17
CA LEU A 107 6.63 3.64 5.86
C LEU A 107 6.90 4.78 6.83
N ILE A 108 7.32 4.45 8.03
CA ILE A 108 7.82 5.42 9.01
C ILE A 108 9.19 4.95 9.43
N ALA A 109 10.24 5.64 9.01
CA ALA A 109 11.56 5.45 9.59
C ALA A 109 11.62 6.26 10.90
N TYR A 110 12.14 5.67 11.97
CA TYR A 110 12.43 6.40 13.19
C TYR A 110 13.90 6.23 13.60
N ARG A 111 14.39 7.23 14.33
CA ARG A 111 15.68 7.21 15.05
C ARG A 111 15.48 7.86 16.41
N ASP A 112 16.50 8.48 16.99
CA ASP A 112 16.39 9.15 18.27
C ASP A 112 16.54 10.68 18.20
N ARG A 113 16.32 11.34 19.33
CA ARG A 113 16.49 12.79 19.49
C ARG A 113 17.96 13.16 19.26
N GLY A 114 18.17 14.25 18.52
CA GLY A 114 19.52 14.73 18.19
C GLY A 114 20.10 14.12 16.92
N ASP A 115 19.44 13.12 16.34
CA ASP A 115 19.78 12.61 15.00
C ASP A 115 19.29 13.55 13.88
N ALA A 116 19.70 13.21 12.66
CA ALA A 116 19.26 13.90 11.43
C ALA A 116 17.72 14.01 11.31
N TYR A 117 16.99 13.08 11.93
CA TYR A 117 15.54 13.13 12.08
C TYR A 117 15.11 12.20 13.22
N VAL A 118 13.99 12.52 13.86
CA VAL A 118 13.32 11.61 14.80
C VAL A 118 12.41 10.64 14.05
N THR A 119 11.59 11.16 13.13
CA THR A 119 10.74 10.35 12.25
C THR A 119 10.72 10.87 10.81
N GLN A 120 10.63 9.97 9.85
CA GLN A 120 10.35 10.27 8.44
C GLN A 120 9.11 9.50 7.98
N VAL A 121 8.03 10.23 7.72
CA VAL A 121 6.75 9.65 7.35
C VAL A 121 6.60 9.59 5.83
N THR A 122 6.36 8.39 5.33
CA THR A 122 5.95 8.12 3.96
C THR A 122 4.46 7.78 3.98
N PRO A 123 3.61 8.57 3.30
CA PRO A 123 2.17 8.37 3.33
C PRO A 123 1.76 7.04 2.69
N LEU A 124 0.55 6.59 3.00
CA LEU A 124 -0.05 5.41 2.37
C LEU A 124 -0.15 5.62 0.86
N THR A 125 0.32 4.64 0.10
CA THR A 125 0.23 4.61 -1.36
C THR A 125 0.04 3.18 -1.87
N GLU A 126 -0.65 3.04 -2.99
CA GLU A 126 -0.77 1.77 -3.73
C GLU A 126 0.44 1.54 -4.67
N ASP A 127 1.36 2.51 -4.75
CA ASP A 127 2.62 2.42 -5.49
C ASP A 127 3.69 1.69 -4.67
N LEU A 128 3.71 0.36 -4.84
CA LEU A 128 4.68 -0.50 -4.16
C LEU A 128 6.13 -0.28 -4.63
N ASP A 129 6.34 0.24 -5.83
CA ASP A 129 7.68 0.54 -6.34
C ASP A 129 8.27 1.73 -5.58
N ALA A 130 7.47 2.77 -5.38
CA ALA A 130 7.86 3.92 -4.58
C ALA A 130 8.18 3.52 -3.13
N ILE A 131 7.37 2.62 -2.56
CA ILE A 131 7.59 2.08 -1.21
C ILE A 131 8.85 1.23 -1.17
N TYR A 132 9.07 0.36 -2.14
CA TYR A 132 10.27 -0.46 -2.22
C TYR A 132 11.54 0.39 -2.33
N ALA A 133 11.56 1.37 -3.25
CA ALA A 133 12.69 2.28 -3.41
C ALA A 133 12.97 3.07 -2.12
N ARG A 134 11.90 3.55 -1.46
CA ARG A 134 12.00 4.26 -0.19
C ARG A 134 12.58 3.38 0.93
N LEU A 135 12.09 2.15 1.04
CA LEU A 135 12.56 1.15 2.00
C LEU A 135 14.04 0.81 1.76
N GLN A 136 14.45 0.59 0.51
CA GLN A 136 15.84 0.32 0.16
C GLN A 136 16.77 1.49 0.48
N GLY A 137 16.27 2.72 0.37
CA GLY A 137 16.99 3.93 0.73
C GLY A 137 17.25 4.10 2.24
N PHE A 138 16.62 3.33 3.12
CA PHE A 138 16.87 3.43 4.56
C PHE A 138 18.30 2.97 4.90
N ARG A 139 18.96 3.75 5.76
CA ARG A 139 20.31 3.47 6.25
C ARG A 139 20.32 3.53 7.77
N ALA A 140 20.96 2.53 8.37
CA ALA A 140 21.21 2.44 9.80
C ALA A 140 22.28 3.47 10.19
N GLU A 141 21.86 4.59 10.75
CA GLU A 141 22.76 5.67 11.19
C GLU A 141 22.11 6.42 12.35
N GLY A 142 22.91 7.19 13.09
CA GLY A 142 22.41 7.88 14.28
C GLY A 142 22.24 6.95 15.47
N GLY A 143 21.46 7.41 16.45
CA GLY A 143 21.37 6.86 17.79
C GLY A 143 22.55 7.29 18.66
N GLY A 144 22.77 6.59 19.77
CA GLY A 144 23.92 6.80 20.64
C GLY A 144 23.97 5.77 21.77
N ASP A 145 23.09 5.94 22.74
CA ASP A 145 22.76 5.00 23.78
C ASP A 145 21.40 4.34 23.49
N GLY A 146 21.16 3.14 24.03
CA GLY A 146 19.78 2.60 24.09
C GLY A 146 19.10 3.16 25.34
N PRO A 147 17.76 3.32 25.42
CA PRO A 147 16.66 2.95 24.48
C PRO A 147 16.56 3.76 23.17
N GLU A 148 15.50 3.53 22.37
CA GLU A 148 15.23 4.23 21.10
C GLU A 148 13.83 4.88 21.08
N HIS A 149 13.59 5.80 20.13
CA HIS A 149 12.36 6.61 20.10
C HIS A 149 11.14 5.93 19.47
N VAL A 150 10.94 4.65 19.79
CA VAL A 150 9.84 3.78 19.34
C VAL A 150 8.46 4.43 19.54
N ASN A 151 8.26 5.10 20.67
CA ASN A 151 7.01 5.78 21.01
C ASN A 151 6.61 6.80 19.94
N ARG A 152 7.58 7.57 19.44
CA ARG A 152 7.32 8.59 18.43
C ARG A 152 6.98 7.96 17.08
N GLY A 153 7.68 6.89 16.70
CA GLY A 153 7.36 6.11 15.50
C GLY A 153 5.93 5.56 15.52
N LEU A 154 5.50 4.96 16.65
CA LEU A 154 4.13 4.46 16.82
C LEU A 154 3.10 5.57 16.83
N HIS A 155 3.36 6.67 17.54
CA HIS A 155 2.47 7.82 17.57
C HIS A 155 2.23 8.39 16.17
N ASP A 156 3.28 8.56 15.37
CA ASP A 156 3.18 9.10 14.02
C ASP A 156 2.45 8.11 13.08
N ALA A 157 2.57 6.80 13.31
CA ALA A 157 1.77 5.79 12.60
C ALA A 157 0.27 5.95 12.84
N PHE A 158 -0.12 6.39 14.04
CA PHE A 158 -1.53 6.54 14.40
C PHE A 158 -2.10 7.92 14.08
N SER A 159 -1.28 8.97 14.10
CA SER A 159 -1.71 10.37 14.01
C SER A 159 -1.36 11.06 12.69
N ALA A 160 -0.17 10.78 12.12
CA ALA A 160 0.30 11.44 10.90
C ALA A 160 -0.15 10.71 9.62
N ILE A 161 -0.32 9.38 9.70
CA ILE A 161 -0.85 8.59 8.58
C ILE A 161 -2.37 8.79 8.46
N ARG A 162 -2.80 9.15 7.26
CA ARG A 162 -4.23 9.20 6.89
C ARG A 162 -4.68 7.82 6.42
N TRP A 163 -5.17 7.02 7.37
CA TRP A 163 -5.76 5.70 7.11
C TRP A 163 -7.04 5.83 6.28
N ASN A 164 -7.26 4.90 5.34
CA ASN A 164 -8.48 4.89 4.56
C ASN A 164 -9.65 4.39 5.42
N GLU A 165 -10.83 5.01 5.28
CA GLU A 165 -12.02 4.65 6.06
C GLU A 165 -12.64 3.32 5.61
N ASP A 166 -12.53 3.01 4.32
CA ASP A 166 -13.02 1.79 3.67
C ASP A 166 -12.08 0.59 3.84
N SER A 167 -10.93 0.76 4.50
CA SER A 167 -10.01 -0.34 4.78
C SER A 167 -10.60 -1.35 5.77
N GLN A 168 -10.76 -2.58 5.30
CA GLN A 168 -11.25 -3.71 6.12
C GLN A 168 -10.19 -4.19 7.11
N LEU A 169 -8.90 -3.95 6.82
CA LEU A 169 -7.79 -4.25 7.71
C LEU A 169 -6.81 -3.07 7.76
N LYS A 170 -6.42 -2.68 8.97
CA LYS A 170 -5.41 -1.65 9.26
C LYS A 170 -4.31 -2.28 10.12
N LEU A 171 -3.13 -2.46 9.55
CA LEU A 171 -2.03 -3.18 10.18
C LEU A 171 -0.83 -2.24 10.37
N VAL A 172 -0.26 -2.25 11.57
CA VAL A 172 1.05 -1.65 11.85
C VAL A 172 2.04 -2.76 12.15
N TYR A 173 3.22 -2.70 11.56
CA TYR A 173 4.35 -3.56 11.89
C TYR A 173 5.48 -2.70 12.44
N LEU A 174 5.72 -2.78 13.75
CA LEU A 174 6.91 -2.21 14.38
C LEU A 174 8.10 -3.13 14.11
N VAL A 175 9.19 -2.62 13.59
CA VAL A 175 10.40 -3.37 13.23
C VAL A 175 11.61 -2.66 13.83
N GLY A 176 12.33 -3.30 14.75
CA GLY A 176 13.50 -2.71 15.41
C GLY A 176 14.22 -3.67 16.33
N ASP A 177 15.36 -3.28 16.89
CA ASP A 177 16.20 -4.13 17.75
C ASP A 177 16.32 -3.65 19.21
N ALA A 178 15.89 -2.42 19.50
CA ALA A 178 16.03 -1.77 20.79
C ALA A 178 14.68 -1.55 21.53
N PRO A 179 14.71 -1.41 22.88
CA PRO A 179 13.53 -1.02 23.65
C PRO A 179 13.14 0.45 23.38
N ALA A 180 11.88 0.78 23.64
CA ALA A 180 11.37 2.14 23.69
C ALA A 180 11.86 2.91 24.93
N HIS A 181 12.16 4.19 24.75
CA HIS A 181 12.30 5.15 25.85
C HIS A 181 11.02 5.21 26.70
N ARG A 182 11.19 5.37 28.02
CA ARG A 182 10.10 5.64 28.98
C ARG A 182 10.42 6.79 29.94
N ASP A 183 11.60 7.36 29.78
CA ASP A 183 12.25 8.35 30.63
C ASP A 183 12.24 9.75 30.01
N TYR A 184 11.77 9.89 28.76
CA TYR A 184 11.52 11.19 28.18
C TYR A 184 10.31 11.87 28.82
N ASP A 185 10.58 12.94 29.58
CA ASP A 185 9.56 13.74 30.24
C ASP A 185 8.48 14.23 29.26
N GLN A 186 7.22 14.17 29.70
CA GLN A 186 6.03 14.64 28.99
C GLN A 186 5.72 13.94 27.65
N GLU A 187 6.31 12.77 27.40
CA GLU A 187 6.08 12.03 26.17
C GLU A 187 4.92 11.04 26.20
N ILE A 188 4.58 10.62 24.98
CA ILE A 188 3.57 9.65 24.64
C ILE A 188 4.11 8.24 24.96
N ASP A 189 3.48 7.54 25.89
CA ASP A 189 3.82 6.13 26.20
C ASP A 189 3.05 5.19 25.26
N TYR A 190 3.74 4.23 24.63
CA TYR A 190 3.12 3.18 23.83
C TYR A 190 2.01 2.44 24.60
N ALA A 191 2.13 2.29 25.92
CA ALA A 191 1.16 1.62 26.76
C ALA A 191 -0.21 2.32 26.75
N ARG A 192 -0.24 3.62 26.44
CA ARG A 192 -1.46 4.41 26.28
C ARG A 192 -1.94 4.46 24.83
N ILE A 193 -1.06 4.79 23.89
CA ILE A 193 -1.49 5.03 22.49
C ILE A 193 -1.80 3.77 21.70
N VAL A 194 -1.19 2.63 22.03
CA VAL A 194 -1.43 1.38 21.31
C VAL A 194 -2.86 0.85 21.58
N PRO A 195 -3.38 0.84 22.82
CA PRO A 195 -4.79 0.55 23.07
C PRO A 195 -5.76 1.52 22.37
N GLU A 196 -5.44 2.81 22.32
CA GLU A 196 -6.25 3.81 21.60
C GLU A 196 -6.28 3.52 20.08
N ALA A 197 -5.15 3.14 19.49
CA ALA A 197 -5.07 2.73 18.09
C ALA A 197 -5.89 1.45 17.83
N ARG A 198 -5.86 0.49 18.75
CA ARG A 198 -6.67 -0.73 18.66
C ARG A 198 -8.17 -0.44 18.67
N GLN A 199 -8.63 0.54 19.46
CA GLN A 199 -10.03 0.97 19.45
C GLN A 199 -10.45 1.57 18.11
N ARG A 200 -9.50 2.14 17.34
CA ARG A 200 -9.69 2.61 15.96
C ARG A 200 -9.58 1.51 14.91
N GLY A 201 -9.48 0.25 15.32
CA GLY A 201 -9.34 -0.91 14.44
C GLY A 201 -7.94 -1.14 13.88
N ILE A 202 -6.92 -0.44 14.40
CA ILE A 202 -5.52 -0.60 13.97
C ILE A 202 -4.87 -1.71 14.81
N VAL A 203 -4.44 -2.78 14.14
CA VAL A 203 -3.73 -3.91 14.78
C VAL A 203 -2.24 -3.65 14.74
N VAL A 204 -1.57 -3.74 15.90
CA VAL A 204 -0.12 -3.52 15.99
C VAL A 204 0.60 -4.85 16.18
N ASN A 205 1.40 -5.22 15.19
CA ASN A 205 2.35 -6.33 15.24
C ASN A 205 3.74 -5.79 15.57
N ALA A 206 4.58 -6.64 16.16
CA ALA A 206 5.95 -6.28 16.51
C ALA A 206 6.93 -7.32 15.98
N VAL A 207 8.00 -6.86 15.33
CA VAL A 207 9.08 -7.65 14.73
C VAL A 207 10.39 -7.22 15.38
N LEU A 208 10.87 -8.03 16.31
CA LEU A 208 12.16 -7.81 16.95
C LEU A 208 13.30 -8.31 16.04
N CYS A 209 14.27 -7.45 15.77
CA CYS A 209 15.50 -7.80 15.10
C CYS A 209 16.57 -8.16 16.15
N GLY A 210 17.22 -9.32 15.99
CA GLY A 210 18.22 -9.78 16.96
C GLY A 210 17.61 -10.42 18.21
N ASN A 211 18.29 -10.29 19.36
CA ASN A 211 17.97 -11.04 20.58
C ASN A 211 17.98 -10.20 21.87
N SER A 212 17.70 -8.89 21.77
CA SER A 212 17.63 -8.01 22.94
C SER A 212 16.48 -8.43 23.87
N GLY A 213 16.80 -8.91 25.07
CA GLY A 213 15.82 -9.33 26.06
C GLY A 213 14.94 -8.18 26.57
N ALA A 214 15.49 -6.96 26.65
CA ALA A 214 14.74 -5.77 27.04
C ALA A 214 13.74 -5.35 25.95
N ALA A 215 14.20 -5.26 24.69
CA ALA A 215 13.33 -4.97 23.55
C ALA A 215 12.24 -6.03 23.40
N ARG A 216 12.59 -7.32 23.56
CA ARG A 216 11.64 -8.43 23.50
C ARG A 216 10.47 -8.26 24.47
N ARG A 217 10.73 -7.89 25.73
CA ARG A 217 9.65 -7.70 26.72
C ARG A 217 8.66 -6.63 26.25
N GLN A 218 9.18 -5.49 25.80
CA GLN A 218 8.35 -4.37 25.36
C GLN A 218 7.64 -4.65 24.03
N PHE A 219 8.29 -5.29 23.06
CA PHE A 219 7.67 -5.63 21.77
C PHE A 219 6.55 -6.67 21.93
N VAL A 220 6.71 -7.63 22.85
CA VAL A 220 5.64 -8.56 23.23
C VAL A 220 4.47 -7.82 23.90
N GLU A 221 4.76 -6.84 24.75
CA GLU A 221 3.72 -6.01 25.37
C GLU A 221 2.98 -5.16 24.33
N ILE A 222 3.70 -4.45 23.46
CA ILE A 222 3.15 -3.62 22.38
C ILE A 222 2.21 -4.44 21.49
N SER A 223 2.66 -5.60 21.01
CA SER A 223 1.83 -6.46 20.15
C SER A 223 0.57 -6.96 20.86
N ARG A 224 0.67 -7.34 22.14
CA ARG A 224 -0.48 -7.74 22.96
C ARG A 224 -1.49 -6.60 23.15
N LEU A 225 -1.02 -5.41 23.52
CA LEU A 225 -1.87 -4.23 23.68
C LEU A 225 -2.58 -3.88 22.37
N GLY A 226 -1.87 -3.96 21.25
CA GLY A 226 -2.37 -3.69 19.91
C GLY A 226 -3.20 -4.81 19.30
N GLY A 227 -3.37 -5.94 20.00
CA GLY A 227 -4.09 -7.11 19.50
C GLY A 227 -3.43 -7.78 18.30
N GLY A 228 -2.15 -7.54 18.06
CA GLY A 228 -1.37 -8.20 17.00
C GLY A 228 -0.50 -9.33 17.54
N GLU A 229 0.52 -9.65 16.77
CA GLU A 229 1.43 -10.77 17.01
C GLU A 229 2.88 -10.29 17.18
N PHE A 230 3.66 -11.07 17.92
CA PHE A 230 5.09 -10.85 18.09
C PHE A 230 5.89 -11.82 17.22
N PHE A 231 6.83 -11.27 16.48
CA PHE A 231 7.79 -11.99 15.66
C PHE A 231 9.22 -11.61 16.07
N GLN A 232 10.15 -12.54 15.89
CA GLN A 232 11.57 -12.31 16.12
C GLN A 232 12.33 -12.81 14.91
N ILE A 233 13.25 -11.99 14.40
CA ILE A 233 14.15 -12.34 13.29
C ILE A 233 15.58 -12.44 13.82
N ALA A 234 16.30 -13.45 13.33
CA ALA A 234 17.69 -13.66 13.69
C ALA A 234 18.58 -12.52 13.14
N GLN A 235 19.82 -12.47 13.63
CA GLN A 235 20.78 -11.39 13.33
C GLN A 235 21.17 -11.29 11.84
N ASP A 236 20.91 -12.32 11.06
CA ASP A 236 21.09 -12.37 9.59
C ASP A 236 19.80 -12.06 8.81
N GLY A 237 18.72 -11.67 9.52
CA GLY A 237 17.38 -11.48 8.98
C GLY A 237 16.57 -12.77 8.84
N GLY A 238 17.10 -13.93 9.26
CA GLY A 238 16.42 -15.22 9.22
C GLY A 238 16.00 -15.69 7.83
N MET A 239 16.59 -15.10 6.79
CA MET A 239 16.43 -15.49 5.40
C MET A 239 17.78 -16.04 4.91
N THR A 240 17.90 -17.35 4.80
CA THR A 240 18.63 -17.86 3.65
C THR A 240 17.79 -17.43 2.45
N ALA A 241 18.23 -16.39 1.74
CA ALA A 241 17.70 -16.11 0.42
C ALA A 241 17.82 -17.40 -0.38
N VAL A 242 16.72 -18.13 -0.52
CA VAL A 242 16.71 -19.34 -1.34
C VAL A 242 16.76 -18.82 -2.76
N ALA A 243 17.98 -18.65 -3.27
CA ALA A 243 18.23 -18.33 -4.65
C ALA A 243 17.47 -19.36 -5.49
N THR A 244 16.58 -18.88 -6.35
CA THR A 244 15.76 -19.77 -7.16
C THR A 244 16.33 -19.86 -8.56
N PRO A 245 16.15 -21.00 -9.24
CA PRO A 245 16.50 -21.11 -10.66
C PRO A 245 15.76 -20.11 -11.57
N TYR A 246 14.74 -19.43 -11.05
CA TYR A 246 13.88 -18.50 -11.80
C TYR A 246 14.33 -17.04 -11.68
N ASP A 247 15.17 -16.70 -10.71
CA ASP A 247 15.50 -15.30 -10.37
C ASP A 247 16.13 -14.54 -11.55
N GLU A 248 17.07 -15.18 -12.27
CA GLU A 248 17.72 -14.55 -13.43
C GLU A 248 16.76 -14.28 -14.58
N ARG A 249 15.79 -15.19 -14.82
CA ARG A 249 14.78 -14.99 -15.86
C ARG A 249 13.76 -13.93 -15.45
N LEU A 250 13.32 -13.94 -14.19
CA LEU A 250 12.44 -12.90 -13.63
C LEU A 250 13.06 -11.51 -13.73
N ARG A 251 14.36 -11.39 -13.44
CA ARG A 251 15.12 -10.15 -13.59
C ARG A 251 15.11 -9.65 -15.04
N ARG A 252 15.35 -10.53 -16.02
CA ARG A 252 15.29 -10.15 -17.44
C ARG A 252 13.89 -9.70 -17.85
N LEU A 253 12.86 -10.47 -17.49
CA LEU A 253 11.48 -10.12 -17.79
C LEU A 253 11.05 -8.79 -17.14
N ALA A 254 11.51 -8.50 -15.92
CA ALA A 254 11.25 -7.21 -15.29
C ALA A 254 11.87 -6.04 -16.07
N ARG A 255 13.09 -6.19 -16.59
CA ARG A 255 13.73 -5.18 -17.46
C ARG A 255 12.96 -5.01 -18.77
N GLU A 256 12.57 -6.12 -19.39
CA GLU A 256 11.76 -6.10 -20.62
C GLU A 256 10.39 -5.42 -20.39
N LEU A 257 9.76 -5.65 -19.22
CA LEU A 257 8.51 -4.99 -18.86
C LEU A 257 8.68 -3.46 -18.80
N GLU A 258 9.73 -2.99 -18.13
CA GLU A 258 10.04 -1.55 -18.05
C GLU A 258 10.41 -0.94 -19.41
N GLU A 259 10.96 -1.71 -20.35
CA GLU A 259 11.17 -1.26 -21.74
C GLU A 259 9.86 -1.04 -22.51
N THR A 260 8.79 -1.74 -22.13
CA THR A 260 7.47 -1.52 -22.75
C THR A 260 6.78 -0.27 -22.23
N ARG A 261 7.29 0.38 -21.17
CA ARG A 261 6.65 1.53 -20.52
C ARG A 261 6.95 2.82 -21.26
N VAL A 262 5.91 3.47 -21.77
CA VAL A 262 6.04 4.72 -22.53
C VAL A 262 5.31 5.83 -21.80
N VAL A 263 6.03 6.74 -21.14
CA VAL A 263 5.41 7.78 -20.32
C VAL A 263 5.13 9.04 -21.13
N TYR A 264 3.88 9.49 -21.17
CA TYR A 264 3.47 10.78 -21.74
C TYR A 264 3.31 11.86 -20.66
N GLY A 265 3.11 13.12 -21.04
CA GLY A 265 2.96 14.27 -20.15
C GLY A 265 4.06 15.30 -20.32
N SER A 266 4.22 16.18 -19.32
CA SER A 266 5.23 17.25 -19.36
C SER A 266 6.66 16.71 -19.35
N ARG A 267 7.62 17.52 -19.81
CA ARG A 267 9.05 17.15 -19.80
C ARG A 267 9.55 16.77 -18.39
N ALA A 268 9.08 17.47 -17.35
CA ALA A 268 9.43 17.18 -15.96
C ALA A 268 8.89 15.82 -15.50
N GLU A 269 7.66 15.47 -15.88
CA GLU A 269 7.05 14.18 -15.54
C GLU A 269 7.75 13.02 -16.25
N ARG A 270 8.05 13.18 -17.55
CA ARG A 270 8.81 12.18 -18.31
C ARG A 270 10.21 11.99 -17.72
N LYS A 271 10.86 13.07 -17.28
CA LYS A 271 12.16 13.00 -16.58
C LYS A 271 12.05 12.22 -15.27
N LYS A 272 11.08 12.55 -14.42
CA LYS A 272 10.85 11.86 -13.14
C LYS A 272 10.52 10.37 -13.33
N ALA A 273 9.80 10.02 -14.39
CA ALA A 273 9.53 8.63 -14.73
C ALA A 273 10.78 7.89 -15.23
N ALA A 274 11.63 8.57 -16.02
CA ALA A 274 12.90 8.02 -16.46
C ALA A 274 13.88 7.80 -15.29
N GLU A 275 13.94 8.73 -14.34
CA GLU A 275 14.72 8.60 -13.10
C GLU A 275 14.25 7.39 -12.28
N ARG A 276 12.93 7.25 -12.04
CA ARG A 276 12.36 6.07 -11.38
C ARG A 276 12.62 4.75 -12.11
N ARG A 277 12.53 4.76 -13.45
CA ARG A 277 12.86 3.59 -14.27
C ARG A 277 14.32 3.20 -14.13
N ALA A 278 15.24 4.17 -14.10
CA ALA A 278 16.66 3.91 -13.89
C ALA A 278 16.90 3.28 -12.52
N GLU A 279 16.29 3.82 -11.45
CA GLU A 279 16.38 3.23 -10.10
C GLU A 279 15.94 1.76 -10.08
N VAL A 280 14.83 1.42 -10.75
CA VAL A 280 14.35 0.04 -10.87
C VAL A 280 15.32 -0.85 -11.65
N LEU A 281 15.94 -0.34 -12.71
CA LEU A 281 16.88 -1.09 -13.56
C LEU A 281 18.24 -1.31 -12.88
N GLU A 282 18.62 -0.45 -11.93
CA GLU A 282 19.85 -0.57 -11.14
C GLU A 282 19.70 -1.48 -9.89
N MET A 283 18.48 -1.99 -9.63
CA MET A 283 18.24 -2.92 -8.52
C MET A 283 19.11 -4.18 -8.61
N ASP A 284 19.58 -4.66 -7.46
CA ASP A 284 20.34 -5.91 -7.34
C ASP A 284 19.53 -7.13 -7.80
N GLY A 285 20.21 -8.24 -8.08
CA GLY A 285 19.60 -9.40 -8.72
C GLY A 285 18.46 -10.05 -7.93
N GLU A 286 18.60 -10.14 -6.60
CA GLU A 286 17.60 -10.75 -5.73
C GLU A 286 16.41 -9.81 -5.53
N ALA A 287 16.69 -8.53 -5.25
CA ALA A 287 15.72 -7.45 -5.17
C ALA A 287 14.87 -7.34 -6.42
N ALA A 288 15.50 -7.36 -7.59
CA ALA A 288 14.83 -7.28 -8.88
C ALA A 288 13.89 -8.47 -9.11
N ALA A 289 14.32 -9.70 -8.76
CA ALA A 289 13.49 -10.89 -8.86
C ALA A 289 12.31 -10.88 -7.87
N ALA A 290 12.55 -10.44 -6.62
CA ALA A 290 11.51 -10.28 -5.62
C ALA A 290 10.48 -9.22 -6.02
N ARG A 291 10.93 -8.08 -6.55
CA ARG A 291 10.05 -7.05 -7.12
C ARG A 291 9.26 -7.58 -8.32
N ALA A 292 9.92 -8.27 -9.25
CA ALA A 292 9.23 -8.87 -10.40
C ALA A 292 8.08 -9.77 -9.94
N SER A 293 8.34 -10.69 -9.00
CA SER A 293 7.29 -11.55 -8.44
C SER A 293 6.15 -10.73 -7.84
N ALA A 294 6.45 -9.68 -7.06
CA ALA A 294 5.45 -8.77 -6.50
C ALA A 294 4.60 -8.08 -7.58
N VAL A 295 5.23 -7.49 -8.59
CA VAL A 295 4.58 -6.77 -9.70
C VAL A 295 3.69 -7.72 -10.52
N SER A 296 4.05 -8.99 -10.66
CA SER A 296 3.20 -10.00 -11.31
C SER A 296 1.89 -10.24 -10.57
N LYS A 297 1.94 -10.14 -9.23
CA LYS A 297 0.80 -10.20 -8.33
C LYS A 297 0.12 -8.83 -8.25
N MET A 298 0.69 -7.80 -8.90
CA MET A 298 0.16 -6.47 -9.25
C MET A 298 -1.04 -6.58 -10.21
N ALA A 299 -1.97 -5.61 -10.26
CA ALA A 299 -3.05 -5.65 -11.23
C ALA A 299 -2.41 -5.19 -12.52
N PRO A 300 -2.64 -5.86 -13.67
CA PRO A 300 -2.17 -5.34 -14.93
C PRO A 300 -2.84 -3.97 -15.08
N SER A 301 -2.05 -2.88 -14.99
CA SER A 301 -2.45 -1.46 -14.84
C SER A 301 -2.42 -0.78 -13.46
N ALA A 302 -1.78 -1.32 -12.41
CA ALA A 302 -1.59 -0.54 -11.18
C ALA A 302 -0.88 0.79 -11.52
N PRO A 303 -1.56 1.96 -11.39
CA PRO A 303 -0.96 3.23 -11.74
C PRO A 303 0.15 3.50 -10.73
N ALA A 304 1.38 3.65 -11.21
CA ALA A 304 2.42 4.29 -10.39
C ALA A 304 1.85 5.62 -9.87
N ALA A 305 2.11 5.96 -8.62
CA ALA A 305 1.55 7.14 -7.98
C ALA A 305 1.82 8.39 -8.86
N GLY A 306 0.75 8.93 -9.43
CA GLY A 306 0.78 9.98 -10.45
C GLY A 306 -0.30 9.92 -11.55
N GLY A 307 -1.19 8.92 -11.53
CA GLY A 307 -2.14 8.68 -12.63
C GLY A 307 -1.45 7.98 -13.80
N SER A 308 -2.14 7.08 -14.50
CA SER A 308 -1.60 6.27 -15.59
C SER A 308 -1.21 7.13 -16.81
N LYS A 309 -0.09 7.84 -16.71
CA LYS A 309 0.56 8.50 -17.84
C LYS A 309 1.38 7.52 -18.69
N ASP A 310 0.93 6.27 -18.78
CA ASP A 310 1.51 5.24 -19.63
C ASP A 310 0.71 5.18 -20.93
N LEU A 311 1.37 5.51 -22.03
CA LEU A 311 0.79 5.62 -23.36
C LEU A 311 0.34 4.25 -23.90
N VAL A 312 1.00 3.16 -23.49
CA VAL A 312 0.59 1.81 -23.87
C VAL A 312 -0.69 1.43 -23.13
N ALA A 313 -0.80 1.76 -21.84
CA ALA A 313 -2.03 1.54 -21.08
C ALA A 313 -3.18 2.40 -21.62
N ALA A 314 -2.93 3.69 -21.90
CA ALA A 314 -3.92 4.57 -22.52
C ALA A 314 -4.38 4.06 -23.90
N PHE A 315 -3.48 3.46 -24.69
CA PHE A 315 -3.84 2.79 -25.94
C PHE A 315 -4.75 1.57 -25.72
N GLU A 316 -4.44 0.71 -24.75
CA GLU A 316 -5.25 -0.47 -24.42
C GLU A 316 -6.63 -0.10 -23.86
N GLU A 317 -6.72 1.03 -23.16
CA GLU A 317 -7.96 1.60 -22.61
C GLU A 317 -8.75 2.42 -23.65
N GLY A 318 -8.24 2.60 -24.87
CA GLY A 318 -8.89 3.39 -25.91
C GLY A 318 -8.86 4.91 -25.66
N ARG A 319 -7.99 5.38 -24.76
CA ARG A 319 -7.84 6.78 -24.34
C ARG A 319 -6.69 7.51 -25.04
N LEU A 320 -6.24 7.02 -26.19
CA LEU A 320 -5.12 7.65 -26.91
C LEU A 320 -5.47 9.08 -27.38
N ASP A 321 -6.75 9.33 -27.68
CA ASP A 321 -7.25 10.62 -28.15
C ASP A 321 -7.25 11.70 -27.04
N GLU A 322 -7.14 11.30 -25.76
CA GLU A 322 -7.01 12.20 -24.62
C GLU A 322 -5.58 12.77 -24.49
N VAL A 323 -4.61 12.16 -25.18
CA VAL A 323 -3.18 12.52 -25.07
C VAL A 323 -2.80 13.53 -26.14
N ARG A 324 -2.37 14.72 -25.72
CA ARG A 324 -1.93 15.76 -26.66
C ARG A 324 -0.61 15.37 -27.31
N GLU A 325 -0.41 15.77 -28.56
CA GLU A 325 0.83 15.52 -29.30
C GLU A 325 2.08 16.09 -28.59
N ALA A 326 1.96 17.29 -28.02
CA ALA A 326 3.04 17.91 -27.23
C ALA A 326 3.43 17.10 -25.97
N GLU A 327 2.52 16.26 -25.47
CA GLU A 327 2.72 15.43 -24.29
C GLU A 327 3.39 14.08 -24.64
N LEU A 328 3.48 13.72 -25.92
CA LEU A 328 4.14 12.50 -26.37
C LEU A 328 5.67 12.58 -26.21
N PRO A 329 6.34 11.44 -26.01
CA PRO A 329 7.79 11.35 -26.12
C PRO A 329 8.29 11.74 -27.52
N GLU A 330 9.49 12.32 -27.60
CA GLU A 330 10.13 12.74 -28.86
C GLU A 330 10.09 11.68 -29.98
N PRO A 331 10.32 10.37 -29.71
CA PRO A 331 10.26 9.34 -30.75
C PRO A 331 8.87 9.12 -31.38
N LEU A 332 7.81 9.68 -30.79
CA LEU A 332 6.41 9.48 -31.23
C LEU A 332 5.74 10.76 -31.76
N GLN A 333 6.33 11.95 -31.52
CA GLN A 333 5.79 13.26 -31.91
C GLN A 333 5.80 13.53 -33.43
N GLY A 334 6.57 12.77 -34.21
CA GLY A 334 6.67 12.92 -35.67
C GLY A 334 6.12 11.74 -36.48
N LEU A 335 5.52 10.75 -35.81
CA LEU A 335 4.93 9.58 -36.48
C LEU A 335 3.49 9.88 -36.88
N SER A 336 3.07 9.33 -38.02
CA SER A 336 1.65 9.31 -38.39
C SER A 336 0.83 8.54 -37.34
N GLU A 337 -0.47 8.83 -37.28
CA GLU A 337 -1.37 8.17 -36.32
C GLU A 337 -1.37 6.64 -36.48
N SER A 338 -1.30 6.15 -37.72
CA SER A 338 -1.23 4.71 -38.02
C SER A 338 0.08 4.08 -37.53
N GLU A 339 1.22 4.75 -37.75
CA GLU A 339 2.53 4.28 -37.25
C GLU A 339 2.60 4.31 -35.72
N ARG A 340 2.03 5.34 -35.09
CA ARG A 340 1.94 5.45 -33.64
C ARG A 340 1.11 4.31 -33.05
N LYS A 341 -0.08 4.07 -33.60
CA LYS A 341 -0.94 2.94 -33.20
C LYS A 341 -0.26 1.59 -33.43
N ALA A 342 0.45 1.40 -34.54
CA ALA A 342 1.20 0.17 -34.81
C ALA A 342 2.32 -0.07 -33.78
N LYS A 343 3.10 0.96 -33.44
CA LYS A 343 4.15 0.84 -32.40
C LYS A 343 3.56 0.54 -31.02
N LEU A 344 2.48 1.23 -30.64
CA LEU A 344 1.81 1.00 -29.35
C LEU A 344 1.19 -0.40 -29.29
N ALA A 345 0.60 -0.89 -30.38
CA ALA A 345 0.09 -2.26 -30.47
C ALA A 345 1.20 -3.30 -30.31
N ALA A 346 2.35 -3.10 -30.95
CA ALA A 346 3.50 -3.99 -30.79
C ALA A 346 4.03 -4.00 -29.35
N LEU A 347 4.11 -2.83 -28.69
CA LEU A 347 4.51 -2.73 -27.29
C LEU A 347 3.49 -3.38 -26.34
N ALA A 348 2.19 -3.18 -26.58
CA ALA A 348 1.12 -3.82 -25.81
C ALA A 348 1.16 -5.35 -25.94
N ALA A 349 1.40 -5.87 -27.15
CA ALA A 349 1.55 -7.30 -27.38
C ALA A 349 2.79 -7.87 -26.64
N ARG A 350 3.93 -7.17 -26.71
CA ARG A 350 5.15 -7.55 -25.97
C ARG A 350 4.91 -7.50 -24.46
N ARG A 351 4.25 -6.45 -23.95
CA ARG A 351 3.92 -6.30 -22.53
C ARG A 351 3.07 -7.47 -22.03
N LYS A 352 1.98 -7.80 -22.73
CA LYS A 352 1.12 -8.94 -22.38
C LYS A 352 1.87 -10.27 -22.38
N ALA A 353 2.79 -10.49 -23.32
CA ALA A 353 3.61 -11.70 -23.35
C ALA A 353 4.56 -11.77 -22.14
N VAL A 354 5.26 -10.67 -21.83
CA VAL A 354 6.15 -10.57 -20.67
C VAL A 354 5.38 -10.76 -19.37
N GLU A 355 4.25 -10.07 -19.17
CA GLU A 355 3.40 -10.19 -17.98
C GLU A 355 2.93 -11.62 -17.73
N ARG A 356 2.54 -12.35 -18.79
CA ARG A 356 2.15 -13.76 -18.69
C ARG A 356 3.31 -14.64 -18.21
N GLU A 357 4.48 -14.51 -18.84
CA GLU A 357 5.65 -15.32 -18.45
C GLU A 357 6.10 -14.98 -17.02
N LEU A 358 6.03 -13.70 -16.67
CA LEU A 358 6.43 -13.18 -15.36
C LEU A 358 5.49 -13.70 -14.26
N ALA A 359 4.18 -13.77 -14.50
CA ALA A 359 3.21 -14.40 -13.59
C ALA A 359 3.46 -15.91 -13.40
N GLU A 360 3.73 -16.63 -14.49
CA GLU A 360 4.04 -18.08 -14.43
C GLU A 360 5.33 -18.35 -13.64
N LEU A 361 6.39 -17.58 -13.88
CA LEU A 361 7.66 -17.74 -13.16
C LEU A 361 7.57 -17.26 -11.71
N ALA A 362 6.80 -16.22 -11.42
CA ALA A 362 6.56 -15.77 -10.06
C ALA A 362 5.88 -16.86 -9.23
N LYS A 363 4.88 -17.54 -9.81
CA LYS A 363 4.22 -18.69 -9.17
C LYS A 363 5.22 -19.81 -8.87
N LYS A 364 6.04 -20.19 -9.85
CA LYS A 364 7.07 -21.24 -9.68
C LYS A 364 8.12 -20.85 -8.64
N ARG A 365 8.52 -19.57 -8.59
CA ARG A 365 9.43 -19.04 -7.58
C ARG A 365 8.84 -19.16 -6.18
N ASP A 366 7.59 -18.75 -6.01
CA ASP A 366 6.93 -18.84 -4.70
C ASP A 366 6.76 -20.31 -4.26
N GLU A 367 6.38 -21.21 -5.17
CA GLU A 367 6.28 -22.65 -4.89
C GLU A 367 7.64 -23.24 -4.48
N TYR A 368 8.71 -22.87 -5.19
CA TYR A 368 10.06 -23.28 -4.86
C TYR A 368 10.48 -22.76 -3.48
N GLN A 369 10.25 -21.49 -3.20
CA GLN A 369 10.57 -20.89 -1.92
C GLN A 369 9.80 -21.55 -0.77
N ARG A 370 8.49 -21.80 -0.94
CA ARG A 370 7.69 -22.53 0.05
C ARG A 370 8.18 -23.95 0.29
N ALA A 371 8.53 -24.68 -0.77
CA ALA A 371 9.02 -26.06 -0.65
C ALA A 371 10.38 -26.16 0.07
N HIS A 372 11.19 -25.10 0.02
CA HIS A 372 12.52 -25.04 0.62
C HIS A 372 12.58 -24.17 1.89
N ALA A 373 11.47 -23.56 2.29
CA ALA A 373 11.37 -22.76 3.51
C ALA A 373 11.17 -23.64 4.75
N PRO A 374 11.73 -23.24 5.91
CA PRO A 374 11.41 -23.90 7.18
C PRO A 374 9.91 -23.77 7.50
N ARG A 375 9.25 -24.89 7.85
CA ARG A 375 7.80 -24.92 8.15
C ARG A 375 7.40 -24.02 9.33
N ASP A 376 8.30 -23.83 10.30
CA ASP A 376 8.10 -22.95 11.47
C ASP A 376 8.76 -21.57 11.29
N GLY A 377 9.11 -21.23 10.04
CA GLY A 377 9.77 -19.98 9.69
C GLY A 377 8.91 -18.74 9.92
N PHE A 378 9.56 -17.58 9.96
CA PHE A 378 8.92 -16.28 10.15
C PHE A 378 7.73 -16.06 9.20
N ASP A 379 7.91 -16.33 7.90
CA ASP A 379 6.91 -16.04 6.88
C ASP A 379 5.64 -16.89 7.07
N ALA A 380 5.79 -18.16 7.50
CA ALA A 380 4.66 -19.03 7.84
C ALA A 380 3.86 -18.49 9.04
N ARG A 381 4.55 -17.96 10.07
CA ARG A 381 3.88 -17.34 11.23
C ARG A 381 3.14 -16.06 10.86
N VAL A 382 3.71 -15.24 9.97
CA VAL A 382 3.06 -14.04 9.43
C VAL A 382 1.81 -14.44 8.65
N LEU A 383 1.91 -15.42 7.77
CA LEU A 383 0.79 -15.93 6.98
C LEU A 383 -0.34 -16.46 7.88
N ASP A 384 -0.01 -17.23 8.91
CA ASP A 384 -1.01 -17.74 9.86
C ASP A 384 -1.68 -16.58 10.65
N ALA A 385 -0.92 -15.54 11.01
CA ALA A 385 -1.47 -14.33 11.64
C ALA A 385 -2.41 -13.57 10.69
N LEU A 386 -2.01 -13.39 9.43
CA LEU A 386 -2.83 -12.77 8.39
C LEU A 386 -4.11 -13.57 8.18
N LYS A 387 -4.06 -14.90 8.03
CA LYS A 387 -5.22 -15.78 7.88
C LYS A 387 -6.26 -15.58 8.99
N ARG A 388 -5.84 -15.56 10.26
CA ARG A 388 -6.73 -15.37 11.40
C ARG A 388 -7.49 -14.04 11.36
N ARG A 389 -6.88 -12.98 10.82
CA ARG A 389 -7.45 -11.63 10.77
C ARG A 389 -8.25 -11.41 9.49
N ALA A 390 -7.74 -11.92 8.39
CA ALA A 390 -8.27 -11.74 7.06
C ALA A 390 -9.56 -12.52 6.80
N GLN A 391 -9.77 -13.63 7.50
CA GLN A 391 -11.05 -14.33 7.49
C GLN A 391 -12.23 -13.42 7.87
N ALA A 392 -12.05 -12.55 8.87
CA ALA A 392 -13.08 -11.58 9.26
C ALA A 392 -13.31 -10.49 8.20
N ALA A 393 -12.33 -10.25 7.33
CA ALA A 393 -12.39 -9.31 6.22
C ALA A 393 -12.76 -9.98 4.88
N GLY A 394 -13.10 -11.28 4.87
CA GLY A 394 -13.44 -12.02 3.65
C GLY A 394 -12.26 -12.26 2.71
N ILE A 395 -11.02 -12.16 3.20
CA ILE A 395 -9.79 -12.42 2.44
C ILE A 395 -9.22 -13.78 2.86
N HIS A 396 -8.96 -14.62 1.88
CA HIS A 396 -8.39 -15.94 2.03
C HIS A 396 -6.93 -15.96 1.55
N TYR A 397 -6.07 -16.65 2.28
CA TYR A 397 -4.69 -16.89 1.87
C TYR A 397 -4.47 -18.38 1.71
N GLU A 398 -3.78 -18.79 0.65
CA GLU A 398 -3.36 -20.18 0.46
C GLU A 398 -2.16 -20.49 1.37
N ARG A 399 -1.77 -21.76 1.51
CA ARG A 399 -0.63 -22.15 2.34
C ARG A 399 0.56 -22.55 1.48
#